data_AF-A0A7V5M2L8-F1
#
_entry.id   AF-A0A7V5M2L8-F1
#
_cell.length_a   1.000
_cell.length_b   1.000
_cell.length_c   1.000
_cell.angle_alpha   90.00
_cell.angle_beta   90.00
_cell.angle_gamma   90.00
#
_symmetry.space_group_name_H-M   'P 1'
#
loop_
_entity.id
_entity.type
_entity.pdbx_description
1 polymer ?
#
loop_
_entity_poly.entity_id
_entity_poly.type
_entity_poly.pdbx_seq_one_letter_code
_entity_poly.pdbx_strand_id
1 'polypeptide(L)'
;MNARKKIETWNAVMKDHPEALSEVTSRGGDFNAFLKIMKLRVARWDAPWEEYTKPRWARQRMKLYCGKRRAFANFFNQLSALKEDESQRLVVAYGAGRWKIQKRTTPAPSTRTYKECARRFATIPVDEFRTSYTHHER
;
A
#
# COMPACT_ATOMS: atom_id res chain seq x y z
N MET A 1 4.26 -8.87 -20.12
CA MET A 1 2.82 -9.01 -19.77
C MET A 1 2.37 -7.79 -18.96
N ASN A 2 1.65 -6.86 -19.59
CA ASN A 2 1.37 -5.53 -19.06
C ASN A 2 0.36 -5.59 -17.89
N ALA A 3 0.75 -5.15 -16.68
CA ALA A 3 -0.10 -5.19 -15.49
C ALA A 3 -1.42 -4.42 -15.69
N ARG A 4 -1.39 -3.38 -16.52
CA ARG A 4 -2.54 -2.59 -16.92
C ARG A 4 -3.62 -3.41 -17.63
N LYS A 5 -3.24 -4.25 -18.60
CA LYS A 5 -4.18 -5.13 -19.32
C LYS A 5 -4.90 -6.09 -18.37
N LYS A 6 -4.21 -6.64 -17.35
CA LYS A 6 -4.84 -7.51 -16.34
C LYS A 6 -5.87 -6.77 -15.49
N ILE A 7 -5.58 -5.53 -15.13
CA ILE A 7 -6.50 -4.67 -14.36
C ILE A 7 -7.71 -4.31 -15.22
N GLU A 8 -7.51 -3.99 -16.50
CA GLU A 8 -8.60 -3.70 -17.43
C GLU A 8 -9.51 -4.92 -17.64
N THR A 9 -8.95 -6.12 -17.81
CA THR A 9 -9.75 -7.36 -17.87
C THR A 9 -10.50 -7.62 -16.55
N TRP A 10 -9.88 -7.36 -15.40
CA TRP A 10 -10.53 -7.47 -14.10
C TRP A 10 -11.68 -6.47 -13.95
N ASN A 11 -11.46 -5.21 -14.31
CA ASN A 11 -12.49 -4.17 -14.28
C ASN A 11 -13.66 -4.54 -15.18
N ALA A 12 -13.43 -5.19 -16.32
CA ALA A 12 -14.49 -5.62 -17.21
C ALA A 12 -15.34 -6.76 -16.63
N VAL A 13 -14.71 -7.80 -16.06
CA VAL A 13 -15.41 -8.96 -15.47
C VAL A 13 -16.10 -8.61 -14.16
N MET A 14 -15.50 -7.71 -13.37
CA MET A 14 -15.98 -7.34 -12.04
C MET A 14 -16.71 -6.01 -12.03
N LYS A 15 -17.11 -5.45 -13.17
CA LYS A 15 -17.72 -4.10 -13.27
C LYS A 15 -19.09 -4.03 -12.58
N ASP A 16 -19.90 -5.06 -12.80
CA ASP A 16 -21.30 -5.09 -12.40
C ASP A 16 -21.49 -5.14 -10.88
N HIS A 17 -20.52 -5.73 -10.17
CA HIS A 17 -20.53 -5.85 -8.71
C HIS A 17 -20.38 -4.50 -7.96
N PRO A 18 -19.31 -3.70 -8.18
CA PRO A 18 -19.15 -2.38 -7.59
C PRO A 18 -20.17 -1.38 -8.12
N GLU A 19 -20.66 -1.49 -9.36
CA GLU A 19 -21.72 -0.61 -9.86
C GLU A 19 -23.02 -0.78 -9.07
N ALA A 20 -23.50 -2.01 -8.88
CA ALA A 20 -24.69 -2.23 -8.05
C ALA A 20 -24.46 -1.85 -6.58
N LEU A 21 -23.26 -2.06 -6.03
CA LEU A 21 -22.93 -1.59 -4.68
C LEU A 21 -22.88 -0.06 -4.58
N SER A 22 -22.62 0.65 -5.69
CA SER A 22 -22.58 2.11 -5.71
C SER A 22 -23.96 2.75 -5.70
N GLU A 23 -24.99 2.03 -6.18
CA GLU A 23 -26.39 2.45 -6.16
C GLU A 23 -26.99 2.49 -4.76
N VAL A 24 -26.33 1.88 -3.78
CA VAL A 24 -26.82 1.77 -2.41
C VAL A 24 -25.76 2.25 -1.43
N THR A 25 -26.11 3.21 -0.57
CA THR A 25 -25.19 3.78 0.41
C THR A 25 -25.35 3.13 1.78
N SER A 26 -24.23 2.65 2.36
CA SER A 26 -24.20 2.17 3.76
C SER A 26 -23.89 3.31 4.73
N ARG A 27 -23.76 4.54 4.21
CA ARG A 27 -23.45 5.72 5.01
C ARG A 27 -24.76 6.34 5.47
N GLY A 28 -24.95 6.39 6.77
CA GLY A 28 -26.16 6.92 7.42
C GLY A 28 -26.62 6.01 8.55
N GLY A 29 -27.68 6.43 9.25
CA GLY A 29 -28.32 5.66 10.32
C GLY A 29 -29.58 4.89 9.88
N ASP A 30 -29.91 4.88 8.59
CA ASP A 30 -31.10 4.19 8.08
C ASP A 30 -30.90 2.66 8.03
N PHE A 31 -31.66 1.96 8.85
CA PHE A 31 -31.63 0.50 8.95
C PHE A 31 -32.09 -0.18 7.65
N ASN A 32 -33.05 0.40 6.92
CA ASN A 32 -33.56 -0.18 5.69
C ASN A 32 -32.50 -0.12 4.57
N ALA A 33 -31.80 1.00 4.44
CA ALA A 33 -30.64 1.13 3.56
C ALA A 33 -29.53 0.11 3.91
N PHE A 34 -29.24 -0.08 5.20
CA PHE A 34 -28.27 -1.09 5.65
C PHE A 34 -28.69 -2.51 5.24
N LEU A 35 -29.94 -2.90 5.50
CA LEU A 35 -30.47 -4.22 5.10
C LEU A 35 -30.40 -4.44 3.59
N LYS A 36 -30.72 -3.42 2.80
CA LYS A 36 -30.65 -3.48 1.33
C LYS A 36 -29.23 -3.80 0.85
N ILE A 37 -28.21 -3.19 1.48
CA ILE A 37 -26.80 -3.46 1.15
C ILE A 37 -26.36 -4.85 1.60
N MET A 38 -26.77 -5.28 2.79
CA MET A 38 -26.44 -6.62 3.25
C MET A 38 -27.03 -7.69 2.33
N LYS A 39 -28.30 -7.56 1.93
CA LYS A 39 -28.93 -8.47 0.96
C LYS A 39 -28.19 -8.48 -0.37
N LEU A 40 -27.87 -7.30 -0.91
CA LEU A 40 -27.12 -7.18 -2.17
C LEU A 40 -25.73 -7.80 -2.09
N ARG A 41 -25.03 -7.61 -0.97
CA ARG A 41 -23.69 -8.16 -0.73
C ARG A 41 -23.72 -9.68 -0.61
N VAL A 42 -24.67 -10.23 0.14
CA VAL A 42 -24.85 -11.69 0.27
C VAL A 42 -25.18 -12.31 -1.08
N ALA A 43 -26.11 -11.73 -1.84
CA ALA A 43 -26.52 -12.23 -3.15
C ALA A 43 -25.39 -12.23 -4.20
N ARG A 44 -24.36 -11.41 -4.03
CA ARG A 44 -23.25 -11.26 -4.97
C ARG A 44 -21.89 -11.59 -4.37
N TRP A 45 -21.86 -12.31 -3.24
CA TRP A 45 -20.64 -12.57 -2.46
C TRP A 45 -19.67 -13.54 -3.14
N ASP A 46 -20.20 -14.49 -3.91
CA ASP A 46 -19.44 -15.63 -4.43
C ASP A 46 -18.41 -15.21 -5.48
N ALA A 47 -18.80 -14.41 -6.47
CA ALA A 47 -17.90 -14.00 -7.55
C ALA A 47 -16.63 -13.26 -7.05
N PRO A 48 -16.72 -12.26 -6.14
CA PRO A 48 -15.55 -11.66 -5.50
C PRO A 48 -14.65 -12.67 -4.77
N TRP A 49 -15.22 -13.63 -4.05
CA TRP A 49 -14.46 -14.61 -3.27
C TRP A 49 -13.78 -15.67 -4.13
N GLU A 50 -14.50 -16.20 -5.11
CA GLU A 50 -13.96 -17.15 -6.07
C GLU A 50 -12.76 -16.52 -6.80
N GLU A 51 -12.87 -15.24 -7.17
CA GLU A 51 -11.78 -14.52 -7.78
C GLU A 51 -10.63 -14.27 -6.81
N TYR A 52 -10.90 -13.77 -5.60
CA TYR A 52 -9.88 -13.40 -4.61
C TYR A 52 -9.07 -14.59 -4.09
N THR A 53 -9.69 -15.77 -4.02
CA THR A 53 -9.05 -17.02 -3.56
C THR A 53 -8.13 -17.65 -4.61
N LYS A 54 -8.18 -17.21 -5.87
CA LYS A 54 -7.30 -17.74 -6.91
C LYS A 54 -5.82 -17.59 -6.51
N PRO A 55 -4.99 -18.64 -6.69
CA PRO A 55 -3.57 -18.62 -6.33
C PRO A 55 -2.76 -17.50 -6.99
N ARG A 56 -3.25 -16.91 -8.08
CA ARG A 56 -2.61 -15.77 -8.75
C ARG A 56 -2.48 -14.56 -7.81
N TRP A 57 -3.47 -14.29 -6.97
CA TRP A 57 -3.46 -13.14 -6.06
C TRP A 57 -2.54 -13.36 -4.87
N ALA A 58 -2.53 -14.56 -4.31
CA ALA A 58 -1.57 -14.95 -3.28
C ALA A 58 -0.13 -14.83 -3.81
N ARG A 59 0.14 -15.38 -5.00
CA ARG A 59 1.44 -15.26 -5.68
C ARG A 59 1.81 -13.81 -5.98
N GLN A 60 0.86 -12.98 -6.42
CA GLN A 60 1.11 -11.57 -6.69
C GLN A 60 1.44 -10.79 -5.42
N ARG A 61 0.71 -11.01 -4.32
CA ARG A 61 1.00 -10.42 -3.00
C ARG A 61 2.38 -10.83 -2.51
N MET A 62 2.74 -12.11 -2.65
CA MET A 62 4.06 -12.61 -2.28
C MET A 62 5.16 -12.00 -3.16
N LYS A 63 4.97 -11.92 -4.48
CA LYS A 63 5.91 -11.26 -5.40
C LYS A 63 6.11 -9.79 -5.03
N LEU A 64 5.04 -9.06 -4.70
CA LEU A 64 5.12 -7.67 -4.25
C LEU A 64 5.88 -7.56 -2.93
N TYR A 65 5.60 -8.45 -1.97
CA TYR A 65 6.30 -8.49 -0.69
C TYR A 65 7.81 -8.72 -0.85
N CYS A 66 8.20 -9.73 -1.63
CA CYS A 66 9.60 -10.03 -1.94
C CYS A 66 10.24 -8.92 -2.79
N GLY A 67 9.50 -8.33 -3.73
CA GLY A 67 9.94 -7.17 -4.52
C GLY A 67 10.31 -5.99 -3.64
N LYS A 68 9.44 -5.62 -2.68
CA LYS A 68 9.72 -4.55 -1.71
C LYS A 68 10.96 -4.87 -0.87
N ARG A 69 11.11 -6.12 -0.39
CA ARG A 69 12.31 -6.54 0.36
C ARG A 69 13.60 -6.39 -0.47
N ARG A 70 13.58 -6.81 -1.73
CA ARG A 70 14.72 -6.66 -2.64
C ARG A 70 15.05 -5.20 -2.94
N ALA A 71 14.04 -4.35 -3.14
CA ALA A 71 14.25 -2.93 -3.36
C ALA A 71 14.97 -2.28 -2.17
N PHE A 72 14.53 -2.55 -0.94
CA PHE A 72 15.24 -2.10 0.27
C PHE A 72 16.65 -2.67 0.36
N ALA A 73 16.81 -3.97 0.10
CA ALA A 73 18.13 -4.59 0.14
C ALA A 73 19.11 -3.94 -0.82
N ASN A 74 18.72 -3.72 -2.07
CA ASN A 74 19.56 -3.11 -3.09
C ASN A 74 19.93 -1.67 -2.70
N PHE A 75 18.94 -0.86 -2.28
CA PHE A 75 19.19 0.52 -1.85
C PHE A 75 20.17 0.59 -0.68
N PHE A 76 19.97 -0.23 0.35
CA PHE A 76 20.86 -0.24 1.51
C PHE A 76 22.24 -0.81 1.21
N ASN A 77 22.36 -1.78 0.31
CA ASN A 77 23.66 -2.28 -0.12
C ASN A 77 24.44 -1.20 -0.89
N GLN A 78 23.77 -0.41 -1.73
CA GLN A 78 24.38 0.74 -2.39
C GLN A 78 24.83 1.80 -1.38
N LEU A 79 24.00 2.11 -0.37
CA LEU A 79 24.39 3.03 0.71
C LEU A 79 25.60 2.54 1.50
N SER A 80 25.66 1.24 1.81
CA SER A 80 26.82 0.66 2.50
C SER A 80 28.08 0.70 1.63
N ALA A 81 27.95 0.59 0.31
CA ALA A 81 29.08 0.66 -0.62
C ALA A 81 29.67 2.08 -0.77
N LEU A 82 28.95 3.12 -0.33
CA LEU A 82 29.47 4.50 -0.28
C LEU A 82 30.41 4.73 0.91
N LYS A 83 30.49 3.79 1.86
CA LYS A 83 31.45 3.88 2.96
C LYS A 83 32.85 3.67 2.41
N GLU A 84 33.74 4.62 2.64
CA GLU A 84 35.15 4.52 2.25
C GLU A 84 35.96 3.71 3.27
N ASP A 85 35.54 3.74 4.54
CA ASP A 85 36.19 3.06 5.66
C ASP A 85 35.15 2.32 6.52
N GLU A 86 35.50 1.14 7.02
CA GLU A 86 34.65 0.34 7.91
C GLU A 86 34.41 1.04 9.27
N SER A 87 35.27 2.00 9.64
CA SER A 87 35.07 2.84 10.82
C SER A 87 33.85 3.77 10.69
N GLN A 88 33.42 4.09 9.46
CA GLN A 88 32.29 4.98 9.21
C GLN A 88 30.95 4.29 9.53
N ARG A 89 30.20 4.90 10.45
CA ARG A 89 28.84 4.44 10.81
C ARG A 89 27.80 5.20 10.00
N LEU A 90 26.92 4.45 9.34
CA LEU A 90 25.78 5.02 8.62
C LEU A 90 24.61 5.18 9.59
N VAL A 91 24.14 6.42 9.73
CA VAL A 91 23.04 6.79 10.62
C VAL A 91 21.90 7.32 9.76
N VAL A 92 20.69 6.82 10.01
CA VAL A 92 19.48 7.23 9.28
C VAL A 92 18.67 8.16 10.17
N ALA A 93 18.63 9.45 9.83
CA ALA A 93 17.63 10.37 10.37
C ALA A 93 16.28 10.06 9.71
N TYR A 94 15.30 9.63 10.50
CA TYR A 94 14.01 9.14 10.00
C TYR A 94 12.86 9.98 10.52
N GLY A 95 11.96 10.40 9.62
CA GLY A 95 10.75 11.12 9.97
C GLY A 95 9.89 10.45 11.03
N ALA A 96 9.68 11.13 12.16
CA ALA A 96 8.86 10.61 13.24
C ALA A 96 7.37 10.61 12.92
N GLY A 97 6.91 11.43 11.98
CA GLY A 97 5.50 11.44 11.67
C GLY A 97 5.09 10.19 10.88
N ARG A 98 4.15 9.46 11.46
CA ARG A 98 3.62 8.22 10.92
C ARG A 98 2.34 8.54 10.16
N TRP A 99 2.42 9.42 9.16
CA TRP A 99 1.23 9.93 8.48
C TRP A 99 0.54 8.85 7.67
N LYS A 100 -0.80 8.89 7.69
CA LYS A 100 -1.61 8.09 6.78
C LYS A 100 -1.44 8.62 5.35
N ILE A 101 -1.29 7.70 4.41
CA ILE A 101 -1.31 7.99 2.97
C ILE A 101 -2.61 8.73 2.64
N GLN A 102 -2.51 9.97 2.17
CA GLN A 102 -3.63 10.72 1.59
C GLN A 102 -3.57 10.66 0.07
N LYS A 103 -4.74 10.77 -0.58
CA LYS A 103 -4.85 10.72 -2.05
C LYS A 103 -4.03 11.85 -2.66
N ARG A 104 -3.18 11.53 -3.66
CA ARG A 104 -2.24 12.47 -4.34
C ARG A 104 -1.07 12.96 -3.49
N THR A 105 -0.77 12.28 -2.40
CA THR A 105 0.42 12.57 -1.59
C THR A 105 1.34 11.37 -1.57
N THR A 106 2.65 11.63 -1.55
CA THR A 106 3.65 10.61 -1.26
C THR A 106 4.04 10.76 0.21
N PRO A 107 3.47 9.98 1.14
CA PRO A 107 3.84 10.12 2.54
C PRO A 107 5.29 9.70 2.72
N ALA A 108 6.05 10.61 3.33
CA ALA A 108 7.48 10.53 3.42
C ALA A 108 7.98 9.60 4.54
N PRO A 109 7.15 8.97 5.39
CA PRO A 109 7.63 7.71 5.98
C PRO A 109 6.55 6.64 6.22
N SER A 110 6.82 5.39 5.83
CA SER A 110 5.97 4.24 6.19
C SER A 110 6.56 3.45 7.36
N THR A 111 5.71 2.91 8.24
CA THR A 111 6.14 2.06 9.38
C THR A 111 7.05 0.91 8.93
N ARG A 112 6.84 0.38 7.73
CA ARG A 112 7.68 -0.69 7.18
C ARG A 112 9.08 -0.21 6.82
N THR A 113 9.19 0.96 6.20
CA THR A 113 10.48 1.56 5.84
C THR A 113 11.29 1.85 7.10
N TYR A 114 10.66 2.44 8.13
CA TYR A 114 11.30 2.65 9.43
C TYR A 114 11.88 1.36 10.00
N LYS A 115 11.08 0.28 10.04
CA LYS A 115 11.52 -1.03 10.55
C LYS A 115 12.69 -1.61 9.76
N GLU A 116 12.74 -1.43 8.44
CA GLU A 116 13.86 -1.90 7.63
C GLU A 116 15.13 -1.06 7.86
N CYS A 117 15.01 0.26 8.05
CA CYS A 117 16.13 1.12 8.44
C CYS A 117 16.66 0.73 9.81
N ALA A 118 15.79 0.67 10.83
CA ALA A 118 16.15 0.37 12.21
C ALA A 118 16.77 -1.02 12.39
N ARG A 119 16.43 -1.98 11.53
CA ARG A 119 17.02 -3.33 11.54
C ARG A 119 18.46 -3.35 11.04
N ARG A 120 18.89 -2.39 10.22
CA ARG A 120 20.19 -2.40 9.53
C ARG A 120 21.15 -1.30 9.98
N PHE A 121 20.61 -0.15 10.37
CA PHE A 121 21.37 1.05 10.69
C PHE A 121 20.86 1.68 11.98
N ALA A 122 21.74 2.43 12.66
CA ALA A 122 21.33 3.31 13.73
C ALA A 122 20.32 4.32 13.16
N THR A 123 19.07 4.23 13.59
CA THR A 123 17.98 5.04 13.04
C THR A 123 17.43 5.94 14.12
N ILE A 124 17.55 7.25 13.92
CA ILE A 124 17.14 8.28 14.88
C ILE A 124 15.82 8.87 14.39
N PRO A 125 14.73 8.80 15.18
CA PRO A 125 13.51 9.52 14.83
C PRO A 125 13.76 11.03 14.95
N VAL A 126 13.47 11.77 13.89
CA VAL A 126 13.58 13.23 13.86
C VAL A 126 12.18 13.81 13.74
N ASP A 127 11.91 14.85 14.53
CA ASP A 127 10.65 15.58 14.43
C ASP A 127 10.59 16.30 13.08
N GLU A 128 9.54 16.01 12.33
CA GLU A 128 9.35 16.54 10.98
C GLU A 128 8.40 17.73 11.07
N PHE A 129 8.95 18.89 11.42
CA PHE A 129 8.20 20.13 11.42
C PHE A 129 7.96 20.58 9.96
N ARG A 130 6.70 20.50 9.49
CA ARG A 130 6.20 21.06 8.22
C ARG A 130 6.68 20.44 6.89
N THR A 131 7.19 19.21 6.86
CA THR A 131 7.59 18.51 5.61
C THR A 131 6.64 17.40 5.16
N SER A 132 5.39 17.42 5.63
CA SER A 132 4.47 16.27 5.62
C SER A 132 3.97 15.82 4.24
N TYR A 133 4.03 16.65 3.20
CA TYR A 133 3.53 16.31 1.87
C TYR A 133 4.34 16.98 0.76
N THR A 134 5.01 16.20 -0.09
CA THR A 134 5.46 16.70 -1.39
C THR A 134 4.25 16.73 -2.33
N HIS A 135 3.75 17.93 -2.59
CA HIS A 135 2.79 18.16 -3.66
C HIS A 135 3.54 18.09 -4.99
N HIS A 136 3.13 17.20 -5.89
CA HIS A 136 3.60 17.28 -7.26
C HIS A 136 2.98 18.52 -7.90
N GLU A 137 3.79 19.54 -8.16
CA GLU A 137 3.40 20.63 -9.05
C GLU A 137 3.21 20.10 -10.47
N ARG A 138 2.25 20.68 -11.17
CA ARG A 138 1.66 20.17 -12.40
C ARG A 138 2.34 20.74 -13.63
#